data_AF-A0A1Y3XEF7-F1
#
_entry.id   AF-A0A1Y3XEF7-F1
#
_cell.length_a   1.000
_cell.length_b   1.000
_cell.length_c   1.000
_cell.angle_alpha   90.00
_cell.angle_beta   90.00
_cell.angle_gamma   90.00
#
_symmetry.space_group_name_H-M   'P 1'
#
loop_
_entity.id
_entity.type
_entity.pdbx_description
1 polymer ?
#
loop_
_entity_poly.entity_id
_entity_poly.type
_entity_poly.pdbx_seq_one_letter_code
_entity_poly.pdbx_strand_id
1 'polypeptide(L)'
;MNTVVTSKEEILKTSRELIQQAGWSAVNIRSVAAACGVSVGSIYNYFDSKAALMGATVESVWCEIFHRPEDEAVFQDTQACIIWLYQRMKYGCKRYPGFFNLHSLGFMGEDKSDGKRRMQQTWQHILDSLHSVLLRDARVRPDAFTEAFTAEKFSDLLFSLMLSALLRQDYDPSVVLEIVRRTLY
;
A
#
# COMPACT_ATOMS: atom_id res chain seq x y z
N MET A 1 35.94 -17.59 5.48
CA MET A 1 35.29 -16.31 5.80
C MET A 1 34.01 -16.27 4.96
N ASN A 2 32.85 -16.61 5.54
CA ASN A 2 31.61 -16.70 4.78
C ASN A 2 31.09 -15.29 4.52
N THR A 3 31.32 -14.76 3.32
CA THR A 3 30.58 -13.59 2.84
C THR A 3 29.14 -14.02 2.65
N VAL A 4 28.29 -13.80 3.66
CA VAL A 4 26.85 -13.91 3.50
C VAL A 4 26.45 -12.86 2.47
N VAL A 5 26.25 -13.30 1.23
CA VAL A 5 25.73 -12.45 0.16
C VAL A 5 24.27 -12.19 0.52
N THR A 6 23.94 -10.93 0.77
CA THR A 6 22.57 -10.48 1.04
C THR A 6 21.96 -9.92 -0.24
N SER A 7 20.63 -9.80 -0.32
CA SER A 7 19.94 -9.14 -1.42
C SER A 7 19.17 -7.91 -0.93
N LYS A 8 18.81 -7.01 -1.84
CA LYS A 8 17.92 -5.88 -1.52
C LYS A 8 16.61 -6.37 -0.91
N GLU A 9 16.05 -7.46 -1.44
CA GLU A 9 14.79 -8.06 -0.98
C GLU A 9 14.90 -8.64 0.44
N GLU A 10 16.01 -9.33 0.76
CA GLU A 10 16.25 -9.85 2.10
C GLU A 10 16.47 -8.71 3.13
N ILE A 11 17.16 -7.64 2.74
CA ILE A 11 17.28 -6.44 3.59
C ILE A 11 15.91 -5.82 3.88
N LEU A 12 15.06 -5.70 2.86
CA LEU A 12 13.72 -5.14 3.02
C LEU A 12 12.82 -6.04 3.85
N LYS A 13 12.87 -7.37 3.65
CA LYS A 13 12.16 -8.35 4.47
C LYS A 13 12.57 -8.24 5.94
N THR A 14 13.86 -8.24 6.23
CA THR A 14 14.40 -8.07 7.58
C THR A 14 13.95 -6.74 8.20
N SER A 15 13.95 -5.66 7.41
CA SER A 15 13.44 -4.36 7.86
C SER A 15 11.95 -4.42 8.25
N ARG A 16 11.12 -5.13 7.47
CA ARG A 16 9.70 -5.34 7.80
C ARG A 16 9.51 -6.15 9.07
N GLU A 17 10.31 -7.20 9.27
CA GLU A 17 10.28 -8.02 10.50
C GLU A 17 10.67 -7.18 11.74
N LEU A 18 11.69 -6.33 11.63
CA LEU A 18 12.07 -5.41 12.70
C LEU A 18 10.93 -4.44 13.07
N ILE A 19 10.20 -3.91 12.08
CA ILE A 19 9.04 -3.05 12.33
C ILE A 19 7.95 -3.80 13.10
N GLN A 20 7.68 -5.04 12.72
CA GLN A 20 6.64 -5.85 13.36
C GLN A 20 6.98 -6.20 14.81
N GLN A 21 8.28 -6.38 15.13
CA GLN A 21 8.75 -6.77 16.45
C GLN A 21 8.98 -5.58 17.38
N ALA A 22 9.56 -4.49 16.86
CA ALA A 22 10.10 -3.39 17.67
C ALA A 22 9.66 -1.99 17.18
N GLY A 23 8.78 -1.93 16.18
CA GLY A 23 8.24 -0.68 15.65
C GLY A 23 9.18 0.06 14.69
N TRP A 24 8.69 1.18 14.15
CA TRP A 24 9.35 1.94 13.09
C TRP A 24 10.70 2.55 13.50
N SER A 25 10.85 2.94 14.77
CA SER A 25 12.10 3.50 15.30
C SER A 25 13.25 2.48 15.33
N ALA A 26 12.95 1.17 15.29
CA ALA A 26 13.94 0.12 15.28
C ALA A 26 14.70 0.02 13.96
N VAL A 27 14.17 0.56 12.85
CA VAL A 27 14.81 0.48 11.53
C VAL A 27 15.87 1.58 11.39
N ASN A 28 17.13 1.15 11.33
CA ASN A 28 18.27 1.98 10.97
C ASN A 28 19.37 1.11 10.34
N ILE A 29 20.37 1.74 9.73
CA ILE A 29 21.45 1.04 9.01
C ILE A 29 22.13 -0.02 9.89
N ARG A 30 22.41 0.28 11.17
CA ARG A 30 23.13 -0.63 12.07
C ARG A 30 22.26 -1.80 12.51
N SER A 31 21.01 -1.54 12.91
CA SER A 31 20.09 -2.61 13.33
C SER A 31 19.75 -3.56 12.19
N VAL A 32 19.55 -3.03 10.97
CA VAL A 32 19.28 -3.83 9.78
C VAL A 32 20.51 -4.65 9.37
N ALA A 33 21.72 -4.07 9.38
CA ALA A 33 22.94 -4.80 9.12
C ALA A 33 23.14 -5.96 10.10
N ALA A 34 22.95 -5.70 11.40
CA ALA A 34 23.05 -6.70 12.45
C ALA A 34 22.01 -7.82 12.27
N ALA A 35 20.76 -7.47 11.98
CA ALA A 35 19.68 -8.44 11.75
C ALA A 35 19.91 -9.29 10.49
N CYS A 36 20.53 -8.71 9.45
CA CYS A 36 20.91 -9.44 8.22
C CYS A 36 22.21 -10.25 8.38
N GLY A 37 22.96 -10.10 9.48
CA GLY A 37 24.27 -10.74 9.66
C GLY A 37 25.36 -10.21 8.71
N VAL A 38 25.26 -8.95 8.26
CA VAL A 38 26.20 -8.33 7.32
C VAL A 38 26.85 -7.08 7.89
N SER A 39 27.88 -6.58 7.20
CA SER A 39 28.52 -5.32 7.59
C SER A 39 27.62 -4.13 7.27
N VAL A 40 27.81 -3.02 8.00
CA VAL A 40 27.16 -1.73 7.67
C VAL A 40 27.49 -1.28 6.24
N GLY A 41 28.74 -1.50 5.79
CA GLY A 41 29.15 -1.21 4.41
C GLY A 41 28.35 -1.99 3.37
N SER A 42 27.95 -3.23 3.68
CA SER A 42 27.11 -4.04 2.80
C SER A 42 25.73 -3.41 2.60
N ILE A 43 25.15 -2.74 3.60
CA ILE A 43 23.87 -2.04 3.45
C ILE A 43 24.02 -0.81 2.55
N TYR A 44 25.13 -0.08 2.67
CA TYR A 44 25.42 1.09 1.83
C TYR A 44 25.60 0.74 0.35
N ASN A 45 25.93 -0.50 0.01
CA ASN A 45 25.94 -0.96 -1.38
C ASN A 45 24.53 -1.01 -2.02
N TYR A 46 23.46 -1.02 -1.22
CA TYR A 46 22.07 -1.05 -1.70
C TYR A 46 21.30 0.25 -1.43
N PHE A 47 21.68 0.99 -0.39
CA PHE A 47 20.98 2.19 0.06
C PHE A 47 21.97 3.29 0.43
N ASP A 48 21.95 4.39 -0.33
CA ASP A 48 22.89 5.51 -0.18
C ASP A 48 22.73 6.26 1.16
N SER A 49 21.60 6.07 1.85
CA SER A 49 21.34 6.72 3.13
C SER A 49 20.31 5.96 3.97
N LYS A 50 20.21 6.31 5.26
CA LYS A 50 19.11 5.87 6.12
C LYS A 50 17.75 6.25 5.51
N ALA A 51 17.63 7.44 4.92
CA ALA A 51 16.39 7.88 4.28
C ALA A 51 16.02 7.00 3.09
N ALA A 52 17.00 6.58 2.28
CA ALA A 52 16.79 5.67 1.16
C ALA A 52 16.32 4.28 1.64
N LEU A 53 16.96 3.73 2.68
CA LEU A 53 16.53 2.47 3.31
C LEU A 53 15.09 2.58 3.86
N MET A 54 14.79 3.67 4.58
CA MET A 54 13.45 3.90 5.12
C MET A 54 12.41 4.00 3.99
N GLY A 55 12.68 4.79 2.94
CA GLY A 55 11.76 4.94 1.81
C GLY A 55 11.47 3.61 1.10
N ALA A 56 12.51 2.80 0.87
CA ALA A 56 12.35 1.48 0.27
C ALA A 56 11.64 0.48 1.21
N THR A 57 11.87 0.57 2.53
CA THR A 57 11.16 -0.26 3.52
C THR A 57 9.67 0.06 3.54
N VAL A 58 9.33 1.35 3.48
CA VAL A 58 7.94 1.83 3.41
C VAL A 58 7.24 1.33 2.15
N GLU A 59 7.87 1.48 0.99
CA GLU A 59 7.38 0.91 -0.27
C GLU A 59 7.19 -0.60 -0.15
N SER A 60 8.15 -1.30 0.45
CA SER A 60 8.06 -2.74 0.62
C SER A 60 6.90 -3.17 1.52
N VAL A 61 6.58 -2.39 2.56
CA VAL A 61 5.39 -2.61 3.39
C VAL A 61 4.11 -2.35 2.58
N TRP A 62 4.05 -1.29 1.78
CA TRP A 62 2.93 -1.05 0.86
C TRP A 62 2.72 -2.22 -0.11
N CYS A 63 3.79 -2.71 -0.73
CA CYS A 63 3.76 -3.87 -1.61
C CYS A 63 3.29 -5.13 -0.89
N GLU A 64 3.70 -5.37 0.37
CA GLU A 64 3.20 -6.51 1.15
C GLU A 64 1.71 -6.36 1.46
N ILE A 65 1.28 -5.18 1.89
CA ILE A 65 -0.11 -4.93 2.26
C ILE A 65 -1.01 -5.04 1.04
N PHE A 66 -0.66 -4.47 -0.11
CA PHE A 66 -1.51 -4.45 -1.29
C PHE A 66 -1.03 -5.40 -2.40
N HIS A 67 -0.28 -6.44 -2.02
CA HIS A 67 0.10 -7.50 -2.94
C HIS A 67 -1.16 -8.11 -3.55
N ARG A 68 -1.26 -8.04 -4.88
CA ARG A 68 -2.42 -8.54 -5.63
C ARG A 68 -2.60 -10.04 -5.35
N PRO A 69 -3.81 -10.52 -4.99
CA PRO A 69 -4.07 -11.93 -4.82
C PRO A 69 -3.85 -12.68 -6.14
N GLU A 70 -3.41 -13.93 -6.04
CA GLU A 70 -3.29 -14.85 -7.19
C GLU A 70 -4.66 -15.12 -7.84
N ASP A 71 -5.74 -14.99 -7.07
CA ASP A 71 -7.11 -15.07 -7.57
C ASP A 71 -7.52 -13.77 -8.27
N GLU A 72 -7.40 -13.74 -9.59
CA GLU A 72 -7.81 -12.61 -10.42
C GLU A 72 -9.33 -12.35 -10.40
N ALA A 73 -10.16 -13.30 -9.92
CA ALA A 73 -11.61 -13.16 -9.90
C ALA A 73 -12.07 -11.98 -9.02
N VAL A 74 -11.29 -11.63 -7.99
CA VAL A 74 -11.55 -10.46 -7.12
C VAL A 74 -11.62 -9.15 -7.92
N PHE A 75 -10.89 -9.05 -9.04
CA PHE A 75 -10.84 -7.86 -9.89
C PHE A 75 -11.81 -7.92 -11.09
N GLN A 76 -12.78 -8.83 -11.04
CA GLN A 76 -13.91 -8.89 -11.97
C GLN A 76 -15.22 -8.39 -11.33
N ASP A 77 -15.23 -8.20 -10.02
CA ASP A 77 -16.39 -7.76 -9.23
C ASP A 77 -16.01 -6.53 -8.40
N THR A 78 -16.73 -5.42 -8.60
CA THR A 78 -16.43 -4.15 -7.93
C THR A 78 -16.57 -4.26 -6.41
N GLN A 79 -17.62 -4.94 -5.92
CA GLN A 79 -17.83 -5.12 -4.48
C GLN A 79 -16.74 -6.00 -3.87
N ALA A 80 -16.35 -7.08 -4.55
CA ALA A 80 -15.27 -7.95 -4.11
C ALA A 80 -13.93 -7.21 -4.04
N CYS A 81 -13.62 -6.38 -5.05
CA CYS A 81 -12.43 -5.52 -5.05
C CYS A 81 -12.41 -4.56 -3.86
N ILE A 82 -13.54 -3.91 -3.54
CA ILE A 82 -13.65 -3.00 -2.40
C ILE A 82 -13.50 -3.75 -1.07
N ILE A 83 -14.17 -4.89 -0.92
CA ILE A 83 -14.02 -5.74 0.28
C ILE A 83 -12.56 -6.13 0.47
N TRP A 84 -11.90 -6.56 -0.61
CA TRP A 84 -10.50 -6.94 -0.58
C TRP A 84 -9.62 -5.75 -0.15
N LEU A 85 -9.77 -4.57 -0.75
CA LEU A 85 -9.01 -3.37 -0.36
C LEU A 85 -9.15 -3.05 1.13
N TYR A 86 -10.38 -3.08 1.66
CA TYR A 86 -10.63 -2.82 3.08
C TYR A 86 -10.05 -3.89 4.00
N GLN A 87 -10.10 -5.16 3.60
CA GLN A 87 -9.43 -6.24 4.33
C GLN A 87 -7.91 -6.08 4.33
N ARG A 88 -7.31 -5.63 3.22
CA ARG A 88 -5.87 -5.34 3.15
C ARG A 88 -5.50 -4.15 4.04
N MET A 89 -6.30 -3.08 4.09
CA MET A 89 -6.09 -1.99 5.04
C MET A 89 -6.14 -2.48 6.49
N LYS A 90 -7.15 -3.29 6.85
CA LYS A 90 -7.26 -3.89 8.19
C LYS A 90 -6.07 -4.78 8.53
N TYR A 91 -5.62 -5.61 7.58
CA TYR A 91 -4.41 -6.42 7.70
C TYR A 91 -3.18 -5.55 7.96
N GLY A 92 -2.97 -4.52 7.12
CA GLY A 92 -1.85 -3.61 7.22
C GLY A 92 -1.79 -2.88 8.56
N CYS A 93 -2.93 -2.40 9.06
CA CYS A 93 -3.00 -1.74 10.36
C CYS A 93 -2.65 -2.68 11.52
N LYS A 94 -3.08 -3.95 11.46
CA LYS A 94 -2.76 -4.96 12.48
C LYS A 94 -1.28 -5.37 12.42
N ARG A 95 -0.74 -5.55 11.21
CA ARG A 95 0.62 -6.04 10.99
C ARG A 95 1.68 -4.96 11.20
N TYR A 96 1.35 -3.71 10.88
CA TYR A 96 2.24 -2.55 10.97
C TYR A 96 1.54 -1.38 11.68
N PRO A 97 1.43 -1.43 13.02
CA PRO A 97 0.80 -0.36 13.80
C PRO A 97 1.41 1.01 13.48
N GLY A 98 0.55 2.02 13.28
CA GLY A 98 0.96 3.39 12.99
C GLY A 98 1.48 3.65 11.58
N PHE A 99 1.65 2.62 10.73
CA PHE A 99 2.15 2.75 9.35
C PHE A 99 1.39 3.83 8.57
N PHE A 100 0.07 3.68 8.47
CA PHE A 100 -0.73 4.60 7.68
C PHE A 100 -0.72 6.04 8.22
N ASN A 101 -0.63 6.24 9.54
CA ASN A 101 -0.53 7.58 10.14
C ASN A 101 0.83 8.24 9.86
N LEU A 102 1.92 7.45 9.94
CA LEU A 102 3.29 7.90 9.65
C LEU A 102 3.44 8.35 8.19
N HIS A 103 2.77 7.68 7.26
CA HIS A 103 2.85 8.01 5.83
C HIS A 103 1.92 9.12 5.39
N SER A 104 0.70 9.19 5.92
CA SER A 104 -0.28 10.20 5.52
C SER A 104 0.15 11.62 5.89
N LEU A 105 0.83 11.79 7.03
CA LEU A 105 1.25 13.10 7.53
C LEU A 105 2.72 13.44 7.23
N GLY A 106 3.61 12.44 7.17
CA GLY A 106 5.06 12.65 7.05
C GLY A 106 5.58 12.96 5.64
N PHE A 107 4.82 12.69 4.57
CA PHE A 107 5.26 12.85 3.17
C PHE A 107 4.59 14.02 2.42
N MET A 108 3.73 14.78 3.10
CA MET A 108 3.13 16.02 2.56
C MET A 108 4.10 17.21 2.56
N GLY A 109 5.26 17.11 3.23
CA GLY A 109 6.30 18.13 3.19
C GLY A 109 6.97 18.24 1.81
N GLU A 110 7.24 19.47 1.38
CA GLU A 110 8.05 19.78 0.21
C GLU A 110 9.52 19.49 0.52
N ASP A 111 9.97 18.24 0.35
CA ASP A 111 11.25 18.00 -0.29
C ASP A 111 11.43 16.56 -0.78
N LYS A 112 12.10 16.47 -1.93
CA LYS A 112 12.20 15.30 -2.81
C LYS A 112 12.76 14.07 -2.10
N SER A 113 11.95 13.03 -1.92
CA SER A 113 12.46 11.69 -1.63
C SER A 113 11.80 10.66 -2.55
N ASP A 114 12.58 9.67 -2.99
CA ASP A 114 12.10 8.54 -3.80
C ASP A 114 10.89 7.82 -3.17
N GLY A 115 10.75 7.89 -1.84
CA GLY A 115 9.60 7.36 -1.10
C GLY A 115 8.26 7.98 -1.52
N LYS A 116 8.21 9.29 -1.80
CA LYS A 116 6.97 9.97 -2.25
C LYS A 116 6.56 9.52 -3.65
N ARG A 117 7.52 9.36 -4.56
CA ARG A 117 7.29 8.86 -5.93
C ARG A 117 6.79 7.41 -5.92
N ARG A 118 7.43 6.55 -5.13
CA ARG A 118 7.06 5.13 -4.98
C ARG A 118 5.68 4.95 -4.34
N MET A 119 5.34 5.82 -3.38
CA MET A 119 3.99 5.87 -2.80
C MET A 119 2.94 6.27 -3.84
N GLN A 120 3.21 7.30 -4.65
CA GLN A 120 2.32 7.69 -5.76
C GLN A 120 2.10 6.53 -6.74
N GLN A 121 3.11 5.72 -7.03
CA GLN A 121 2.96 4.53 -7.87
C GLN A 121 1.99 3.51 -7.26
N THR A 122 2.10 3.23 -5.96
CA THR A 122 1.18 2.31 -5.29
C THR A 122 -0.26 2.84 -5.31
N TRP A 123 -0.46 4.13 -5.04
CA TRP A 123 -1.78 4.75 -5.11
C TRP A 123 -2.36 4.72 -6.53
N GLN A 124 -1.55 5.02 -7.53
CA GLN A 124 -1.95 4.94 -8.92
C GLN A 124 -2.37 3.51 -9.27
N HIS A 125 -1.62 2.49 -8.83
CA HIS A 125 -2.02 1.09 -9.04
C HIS A 125 -3.36 0.73 -8.41
N ILE A 126 -3.69 1.27 -7.22
CA ILE A 126 -5.00 1.05 -6.60
C ILE A 126 -6.10 1.76 -7.39
N LEU A 127 -5.89 3.01 -7.81
CA LEU A 127 -6.82 3.77 -8.66
C LEU A 127 -7.07 3.08 -9.99
N ASP A 128 -6.01 2.63 -10.67
CA ASP A 128 -6.09 1.91 -11.93
C ASP A 128 -6.86 0.59 -11.76
N SER A 129 -6.67 -0.10 -10.64
CA SER A 129 -7.39 -1.34 -10.32
C SER A 129 -8.88 -1.08 -10.08
N LEU A 130 -9.22 -0.02 -9.33
CA LEU A 130 -10.60 0.42 -9.10
C LEU A 130 -11.28 0.81 -10.42
N HIS A 131 -10.62 1.63 -11.23
CA HIS A 131 -11.12 2.05 -12.52
C HIS A 131 -11.32 0.85 -13.46
N SER A 132 -10.34 -0.05 -13.52
CA SER A 132 -10.43 -1.23 -14.36
C SER A 132 -11.54 -2.18 -13.94
N VAL A 133 -11.80 -2.37 -12.63
CA VAL A 133 -12.87 -3.29 -12.20
C VAL A 133 -14.25 -2.69 -12.49
N LEU A 134 -14.42 -1.37 -12.33
CA LEU A 134 -15.68 -0.69 -12.64
C LEU A 134 -16.09 -0.85 -14.11
N LEU A 135 -15.12 -0.88 -15.03
CA LEU A 135 -15.36 -1.07 -16.45
C LEU A 135 -15.52 -2.55 -16.86
N ARG A 136 -15.04 -3.49 -16.04
CA ARG A 136 -15.04 -4.93 -16.35
C ARG A 136 -16.17 -5.70 -15.69
N ASP A 137 -16.70 -5.20 -14.58
CA ASP A 137 -17.76 -5.88 -13.83
C ASP A 137 -19.05 -5.96 -14.63
N ALA A 138 -19.33 -7.17 -15.13
CA ALA A 138 -20.45 -7.44 -16.02
C ALA A 138 -21.84 -7.23 -15.38
N ARG A 139 -21.90 -7.07 -14.05
CA ARG A 139 -23.17 -6.79 -13.35
C ARG A 139 -23.49 -5.30 -13.31
N VAL A 140 -22.50 -4.43 -13.55
CA VAL A 140 -22.71 -2.98 -13.57
C VAL A 140 -23.74 -2.64 -14.65
N ARG A 141 -24.77 -1.87 -14.28
CA ARG A 141 -25.82 -1.51 -15.21
C ARG A 141 -25.26 -0.70 -16.39
N PRO A 142 -25.74 -0.90 -17.63
CA PRO A 142 -25.17 -0.26 -18.81
C PRO A 142 -25.17 1.28 -18.79
N ASP A 143 -26.08 1.89 -18.04
CA ASP A 143 -26.26 3.34 -17.87
C ASP A 143 -25.69 3.87 -16.54
N ALA A 144 -24.86 3.09 -15.84
CA ALA A 144 -24.26 3.49 -14.56
C ALA A 144 -23.41 4.77 -14.69
N PHE A 145 -22.78 4.97 -15.85
CA PHE A 145 -21.87 6.09 -16.09
C PHE A 145 -22.38 7.00 -17.22
N THR A 146 -22.13 8.30 -17.04
CA THR A 146 -22.50 9.37 -17.96
C THR A 146 -21.31 10.30 -18.21
N GLU A 147 -21.44 11.29 -19.08
CA GLU A 147 -20.41 12.32 -19.27
C GLU A 147 -20.11 13.10 -17.98
N ALA A 148 -21.14 13.34 -17.16
CA ALA A 148 -21.00 14.03 -15.87
C ALA A 148 -20.41 13.11 -14.79
N PHE A 149 -20.78 11.82 -14.80
CA PHE A 149 -20.41 10.82 -13.81
C PHE A 149 -19.69 9.64 -14.46
N THR A 150 -18.37 9.74 -14.58
CA THR A 150 -17.53 8.73 -15.25
C THR A 150 -16.99 7.69 -14.27
N ALA A 151 -16.60 6.52 -14.79
CA ALA A 151 -15.93 5.49 -13.98
C ALA A 151 -14.65 6.01 -13.31
N GLU A 152 -13.89 6.87 -13.99
CA GLU A 152 -12.70 7.54 -13.46
C GLU A 152 -13.06 8.39 -12.22
N LYS A 153 -14.02 9.32 -12.35
CA LYS A 153 -14.47 10.16 -11.23
C LYS A 153 -15.00 9.33 -10.06
N PHE A 154 -15.68 8.22 -10.36
CA PHE A 154 -16.16 7.33 -9.32
C PHE A 154 -15.02 6.56 -8.65
N SER A 155 -13.98 6.16 -9.39
CA SER A 155 -12.75 5.56 -8.85
C SER A 155 -12.06 6.50 -7.87
N ASP A 156 -11.92 7.78 -8.25
CA ASP A 156 -11.34 8.82 -7.39
C ASP A 156 -12.14 9.02 -6.10
N LEU A 157 -13.48 8.96 -6.19
CA LEU A 157 -14.36 9.05 -5.03
C LEU A 157 -14.18 7.83 -4.11
N LEU A 158 -14.17 6.61 -4.67
CA LEU A 158 -13.95 5.39 -3.90
C LEU A 158 -12.58 5.39 -3.22
N PHE A 159 -11.54 5.84 -3.92
CA PHE A 159 -10.20 6.00 -3.36
C PHE A 159 -10.17 7.06 -2.25
N SER A 160 -10.88 8.17 -2.41
CA SER A 160 -11.01 9.21 -1.37
C SER A 160 -11.70 8.67 -0.10
N LEU A 161 -12.75 7.86 -0.26
CA LEU A 161 -13.41 7.18 0.86
C LEU A 161 -12.46 6.18 1.54
N MET A 162 -11.69 5.42 0.75
CA MET A 162 -10.67 4.51 1.25
C MET A 162 -9.59 5.25 2.06
N LEU A 163 -9.10 6.40 1.57
CA LEU A 163 -8.16 7.25 2.33
C LEU A 163 -8.78 7.80 3.61
N SER A 164 -10.05 8.18 3.58
CA SER A 164 -10.77 8.62 4.79
C SER A 164 -10.86 7.50 5.83
N ALA A 165 -11.23 6.30 5.41
CA ALA A 165 -11.24 5.09 6.24
C ALA A 165 -9.86 4.81 6.84
N LEU A 166 -8.80 4.98 6.03
CA LEU A 166 -7.41 4.82 6.45
C LEU A 166 -7.02 5.76 7.60
N LEU A 167 -7.34 7.04 7.46
CA LEU A 167 -7.06 8.08 8.46
C LEU A 167 -7.86 7.90 9.75
N ARG A 168 -9.13 7.47 9.62
CA ARG A 168 -10.03 7.21 10.74
C ARG A 168 -9.76 5.87 11.43
N GLN A 169 -8.96 5.00 10.82
CA GLN A 169 -8.76 3.61 11.21
C GLN A 169 -10.07 2.82 11.31
N ASP A 170 -11.02 3.17 10.45
CA ASP A 170 -12.34 2.54 10.36
C ASP A 170 -12.40 1.74 9.06
N TYR A 171 -12.21 0.43 9.17
CA TYR A 171 -12.09 -0.48 8.03
C TYR A 171 -13.38 -1.28 7.79
N ASP A 172 -14.54 -0.76 8.18
CA ASP A 172 -15.83 -1.33 7.80
C ASP A 172 -16.26 -0.84 6.40
N PRO A 173 -16.30 -1.73 5.38
CA PRO A 173 -16.69 -1.34 4.03
C PRO A 173 -18.20 -1.18 3.86
N SER A 174 -19.04 -1.48 4.86
CA SER A 174 -20.50 -1.61 4.72
C SER A 174 -21.18 -0.39 4.07
N VAL A 175 -20.81 0.82 4.49
CA VAL A 175 -21.39 2.06 3.93
C VAL A 175 -20.96 2.27 2.47
N VAL A 176 -19.67 2.03 2.17
CA VAL A 176 -19.13 2.19 0.81
C VAL A 176 -19.74 1.15 -0.13
N LEU A 177 -19.91 -0.09 0.33
CA LEU A 177 -20.57 -1.14 -0.42
C LEU A 177 -22.04 -0.81 -0.73
N GLU A 178 -22.76 -0.19 0.21
CA GLU A 178 -24.14 0.23 -0.04
C GLU A 178 -24.21 1.40 -1.04
N ILE A 179 -23.28 2.35 -0.98
CA ILE A 179 -23.15 3.41 -2.00
C ILE A 179 -22.92 2.79 -3.37
N VAL A 180 -21.93 1.90 -3.50
CA VAL A 180 -21.60 1.19 -4.74
C VAL A 180 -22.80 0.42 -5.25
N ARG A 181 -23.50 -0.32 -4.37
CA ARG A 181 -24.66 -1.11 -4.75
C ARG A 181 -25.78 -0.26 -5.35
N ARG A 182 -26.09 0.89 -4.75
CA ARG A 182 -27.13 1.81 -5.25
C ARG A 182 -26.70 2.54 -6.53
N THR A 183 -25.40 2.73 -6.70
CA THR A 183 -24.83 3.53 -7.78
C THR A 183 -24.58 2.71 -9.05
N LEU A 184 -24.19 1.45 -8.92
CA LEU A 184 -23.76 0.61 -10.04
C LEU A 184 -24.74 -0.51 -10.43
N TYR A 185 -25.58 -0.96 -9.51
CA TYR A 185 -26.53 -2.06 -9.74
C TYR A 185 -27.97 -1.57 -9.54
#